data_AF-A0A4Y9IUM9-F1
#
_entry.id   AF-A0A4Y9IUM9-F1
#
_cell.length_a   1.000
_cell.length_b   1.000
_cell.length_c   1.000
_cell.angle_alpha   90.00
_cell.angle_beta   90.00
_cell.angle_gamma   90.00
#
_symmetry.space_group_name_H-M   'P 1'
#
loop_
_entity.id
_entity.type
_entity.pdbx_description
1 polymer ?
#
loop_
_entity_poly.entity_id
_entity_poly.type
_entity_poly.pdbx_seq_one_letter_code
_entity_poly.pdbx_strand_id
1 'polypeptide(L)'
;MNAEHFQNWIVGEVVFKGFSVTMDAPGQKGLFENSNIQTKGLVYLRSMTYGATAYFIMGSNLPYDEVKTLLSTPSIVDNAKEKLSKSAIILISNSSIDQNAALSTSFEALNAFIERPYTEGSYGYPIYCAGCYLDDNRFFHFNTNF
;
A
#
# COMPACT_ATOMS: atom_id res chain seq x y z
N MET A 1 -23.77 -5.31 10.35
CA MET A 1 -23.81 -4.00 9.68
C MET A 1 -24.93 -4.02 8.66
N ASN A 2 -25.90 -3.11 8.75
CA ASN A 2 -26.91 -2.97 7.71
C ASN A 2 -26.37 -1.94 6.70
N ALA A 3 -25.92 -2.41 5.53
CA ALA A 3 -25.26 -1.58 4.51
C ALA A 3 -26.22 -0.57 3.84
N GLU A 4 -27.52 -0.69 4.05
CA GLU A 4 -28.54 0.11 3.36
C GLU A 4 -28.73 1.55 3.91
N HIS A 5 -27.99 1.96 4.95
CA HIS A 5 -28.22 3.24 5.66
C HIS A 5 -27.21 4.35 5.37
N PHE A 6 -26.21 4.13 4.51
CA PHE A 6 -25.18 5.13 4.20
C PHE A 6 -25.37 5.73 2.81
N GLN A 7 -25.33 7.06 2.73
CA GLN A 7 -25.46 7.81 1.48
C GLN A 7 -24.17 7.74 0.64
N ASN A 8 -23.01 7.69 1.29
CA ASN A 8 -21.71 7.71 0.63
C ASN A 8 -20.87 6.49 1.01
N TRP A 9 -20.14 5.97 0.03
CA TRP A 9 -19.16 4.91 0.20
C TRP A 9 -17.80 5.40 -0.26
N ILE A 10 -16.79 5.20 0.58
CA ILE A 10 -15.42 5.64 0.34
C ILE A 10 -14.52 4.43 0.41
N VAL A 11 -13.73 4.23 -0.64
CA VAL A 11 -12.63 3.27 -0.65
C VAL A 11 -11.34 4.06 -0.51
N GLY A 12 -10.50 3.65 0.44
CA GLY A 12 -9.24 4.31 0.70
C GLY A 12 -8.10 3.34 0.88
N GLU A 13 -6.90 3.85 0.60
CA GLU A 13 -5.63 3.17 0.79
C GLU A 13 -4.73 4.09 1.62
N VAL A 14 -4.16 3.55 2.68
CA VAL A 14 -3.10 4.18 3.47
C VAL A 14 -1.83 3.39 3.22
N VAL A 15 -0.81 4.07 2.70
CA VAL A 15 0.47 3.46 2.36
C VAL A 15 1.57 4.12 3.16
N PHE A 16 2.24 3.34 3.99
CA PHE A 16 3.44 3.78 4.66
C PHE A 16 4.67 3.19 3.96
N LYS A 17 5.48 4.07 3.35
CA LYS A 17 6.74 3.70 2.68
C LYS A 17 7.89 3.85 3.67
N GLY A 18 8.52 2.74 4.07
CA GLY A 18 9.64 2.76 5.00
C GLY A 18 10.96 3.03 4.31
N PHE A 19 11.43 2.04 3.55
CA PHE A 19 12.69 2.12 2.83
C PHE A 19 12.56 1.44 1.46
N SER A 20 13.52 1.72 0.58
CA SER A 20 13.63 1.03 -0.71
C SER A 20 15.03 0.48 -0.88
N VAL A 21 15.10 -0.74 -1.40
CA VAL A 21 16.34 -1.35 -1.88
C VAL A 21 16.38 -1.21 -3.39
N THR A 22 17.53 -0.83 -3.93
CA THR A 22 17.74 -0.65 -5.36
C THR A 22 18.92 -1.48 -5.83
N MET A 23 18.80 -2.07 -7.01
CA MET A 23 19.89 -2.79 -7.67
C MET A 23 20.50 -1.92 -8.75
N ASP A 24 21.82 -1.76 -8.79
CA ASP A 24 22.52 -1.04 -9.87
C ASP A 24 22.20 -1.59 -11.26
N ALA A 25 22.17 -0.70 -12.25
CA ALA A 25 21.82 -1.09 -13.60
C ALA A 25 22.93 -1.98 -14.17
N PRO A 26 22.60 -3.17 -14.71
CA PRO A 26 23.60 -4.05 -15.29
C PRO A 26 24.37 -3.30 -16.40
N GLY A 27 25.70 -3.38 -16.34
CA GLY A 27 26.57 -2.85 -17.39
C GLY A 27 26.54 -3.72 -18.65
N GLN A 28 27.44 -3.45 -19.60
CA GLN A 28 27.49 -4.15 -20.88
C GLN A 28 27.61 -5.68 -20.79
N LYS A 29 28.18 -6.22 -19.71
CA LYS A 29 28.29 -7.66 -19.46
C LYS A 29 26.96 -8.32 -19.05
N GLY A 30 25.93 -7.53 -18.74
CA GLY A 30 24.64 -8.02 -18.26
C GLY A 30 24.72 -8.64 -16.86
N LEU A 31 23.71 -9.44 -16.52
CA LEU A 31 23.60 -10.15 -15.23
C LEU A 31 24.18 -11.57 -15.26
N PHE A 32 24.28 -12.18 -16.43
CA PHE A 32 24.60 -13.59 -16.57
C PHE A 32 26.05 -13.78 -16.99
N GLU A 33 26.75 -14.74 -16.39
CA GLU A 33 28.11 -15.09 -16.77
C GLU A 33 28.17 -15.81 -18.13
N ASN A 34 27.12 -16.56 -18.49
CA ASN A 34 27.01 -17.28 -19.75
C ASN A 34 26.27 -16.44 -20.81
N SER A 35 26.99 -16.05 -21.86
CA SER A 35 26.48 -15.19 -22.94
C SER A 35 25.48 -15.88 -23.88
N ASN A 36 25.24 -17.19 -23.74
CA ASN A 36 24.29 -17.92 -24.59
C ASN A 36 22.83 -17.76 -24.14
N ILE A 37 22.57 -17.02 -23.06
CA ILE A 37 21.20 -16.78 -22.57
C ILE A 37 20.56 -15.67 -23.41
N GLN A 38 19.40 -15.96 -24.00
CA GLN A 38 18.59 -14.95 -24.67
C GLN A 38 17.98 -13.99 -23.64
N THR A 39 18.42 -12.73 -23.64
CA THR A 39 18.00 -11.72 -22.66
C THR A 39 16.83 -10.86 -23.12
N LYS A 40 16.41 -10.99 -24.38
CA LYS A 40 15.32 -10.19 -24.96
C LYS A 40 14.03 -10.37 -24.17
N GLY A 41 13.48 -9.27 -23.68
CA GLY A 41 12.25 -9.27 -22.89
C GLY A 41 12.38 -9.76 -21.44
N LEU A 42 13.59 -10.16 -20.99
CA LEU A 42 13.83 -10.44 -19.58
C LEU A 42 13.82 -9.13 -18.78
N VAL A 43 13.22 -9.18 -17.60
CA VAL A 43 13.11 -8.03 -16.69
C VAL A 43 13.85 -8.38 -15.41
N TYR A 44 14.71 -7.47 -14.95
CA TYR A 44 15.34 -7.56 -13.64
C TYR A 44 14.68 -6.59 -12.67
N LEU A 45 14.72 -6.92 -11.38
CA LEU A 45 14.22 -6.06 -10.33
C LEU A 45 15.17 -4.87 -10.13
N ARG A 46 14.72 -3.65 -10.43
CA ARG A 46 15.49 -2.42 -10.26
C ARG A 46 15.31 -1.81 -8.87
N SER A 47 14.11 -1.89 -8.32
CA SER A 47 13.84 -1.43 -6.95
C SER A 47 12.72 -2.20 -6.29
N MET A 48 12.77 -2.28 -4.96
CA MET A 48 11.73 -2.82 -4.11
C MET A 48 11.53 -1.91 -2.90
N THR A 49 10.30 -1.45 -2.68
CA THR A 49 9.93 -0.61 -1.54
C THR A 49 9.26 -1.47 -0.49
N TYR A 50 9.75 -1.37 0.73
CA TYR A 50 9.23 -2.05 1.91
C TYR A 50 8.41 -1.08 2.76
N GLY A 51 7.30 -1.57 3.29
CA GLY A 51 6.34 -0.73 3.98
C GLY A 51 5.19 -1.50 4.61
N ALA A 52 4.12 -0.77 4.89
CA ALA A 52 2.87 -1.31 5.40
C ALA A 52 1.71 -0.65 4.65
N THR A 53 0.60 -1.38 4.52
CA THR A 53 -0.59 -0.86 3.84
C THR A 53 -1.84 -1.16 4.64
N ALA A 54 -2.79 -0.25 4.58
CA ALA A 54 -4.15 -0.50 5.01
C ALA A 54 -5.13 -0.10 3.90
N TYR A 55 -6.04 -1.00 3.58
CA TYR A 55 -7.15 -0.74 2.67
C TYR A 55 -8.42 -0.67 3.50
N PHE A 56 -9.30 0.28 3.20
CA PHE A 56 -10.57 0.35 3.91
C PHE A 56 -11.72 0.73 3.00
N ILE A 57 -12.90 0.26 3.41
CA ILE A 57 -14.19 0.67 2.86
C ILE A 57 -14.94 1.33 4.00
N MET A 58 -15.42 2.55 3.78
CA MET A 58 -16.19 3.31 4.75
C MET A 58 -17.57 3.65 4.19
N GLY A 59 -18.62 3.32 4.93
CA GLY A 59 -19.96 3.85 4.72
C GLY A 59 -20.18 5.05 5.64
N SER A 60 -20.55 6.21 5.08
CA SER A 60 -20.79 7.42 5.87
C SER A 60 -21.92 8.27 5.30
N ASN A 61 -22.56 9.05 6.17
CA ASN A 61 -23.47 10.13 5.80
C ASN A 61 -22.78 11.50 5.82
N LEU A 62 -21.47 11.54 6.12
CA LEU A 62 -20.67 12.75 6.00
C LEU A 62 -20.34 13.04 4.52
N PRO A 63 -20.18 14.31 4.15
CA PRO A 63 -19.63 14.69 2.84
C PRO A 63 -18.21 14.15 2.64
N TYR A 64 -17.86 13.83 1.39
CA TYR A 64 -16.54 13.31 1.04
C TYR A 64 -15.39 14.20 1.52
N ASP A 65 -15.48 15.52 1.32
CA ASP A 65 -14.44 16.46 1.72
C ASP A 65 -14.20 16.46 3.23
N GLU A 66 -15.26 16.28 4.02
CA GLU A 66 -15.16 16.17 5.47
C GLU A 66 -14.45 14.88 5.86
N VAL A 67 -14.81 13.74 5.28
CA VAL A 67 -14.12 12.45 5.53
C VAL A 67 -12.65 12.54 5.13
N LYS A 68 -12.35 13.14 3.98
CA LYS A 68 -10.98 13.34 3.51
C LYS A 68 -10.16 14.15 4.51
N THR A 69 -10.69 15.26 5.03
CA THR A 69 -10.00 16.08 6.04
C THR A 69 -9.72 15.28 7.31
N LEU A 70 -10.70 14.50 7.79
CA LEU A 70 -10.58 13.70 9.02
C LEU A 70 -9.54 12.57 8.91
N LEU A 71 -9.31 12.05 7.70
CA LEU A 71 -8.36 10.95 7.45
C LEU A 71 -6.97 11.44 7.00
N SER A 72 -6.84 12.70 6.60
CA SER A 72 -5.56 13.27 6.15
C SER A 72 -4.67 13.75 7.31
N THR A 73 -5.17 13.69 8.55
CA THR A 73 -4.40 14.05 9.73
C THR A 73 -3.51 12.88 10.18
N PRO A 74 -2.30 13.16 10.71
CA PRO A 74 -1.36 12.13 11.18
C PRO A 74 -1.86 11.35 12.42
N SER A 75 -3.00 11.74 12.98
CA SER A 75 -3.81 10.94 13.89
C SER A 75 -5.28 11.34 13.77
N ILE A 76 -6.17 10.41 14.05
CA ILE A 76 -7.61 10.66 14.18
C ILE A 76 -7.86 11.23 15.59
N VAL A 77 -7.87 12.56 15.69
CA VAL A 77 -8.11 13.30 16.94
C VAL A 77 -9.52 13.07 17.48
N ASP A 78 -9.78 13.35 18.77
CA ASP A 78 -11.04 12.99 19.43
C ASP A 78 -12.30 13.57 18.77
N ASN A 79 -12.24 14.82 18.28
CA ASN A 79 -13.34 15.42 17.50
C ASN A 79 -13.63 14.66 16.19
N ALA A 80 -12.62 14.02 15.60
CA ALA A 80 -12.77 13.17 14.43
C ALA A 80 -13.40 11.82 14.77
N LYS A 81 -13.05 11.24 15.93
CA LYS A 81 -13.65 9.99 16.43
C LYS A 81 -15.15 10.14 16.63
N GLU A 82 -15.60 11.25 17.24
CA GLU A 82 -17.03 11.50 17.46
C GLU A 82 -17.79 11.58 16.13
N LYS A 83 -17.23 12.27 15.12
CA LYS A 83 -17.86 12.35 13.79
C LYS A 83 -17.86 11.00 13.06
N LEU A 84 -16.77 10.25 13.14
CA LEU A 84 -16.62 8.94 12.51
C LEU A 84 -17.44 7.85 13.20
N SER A 85 -17.84 8.03 14.47
CA SER A 85 -18.71 7.09 15.21
C SER A 85 -20.07 6.85 14.53
N LYS A 86 -20.50 7.77 13.66
CA LYS A 86 -21.72 7.66 12.85
C LYS A 86 -21.49 6.99 11.50
N SER A 87 -20.28 6.50 11.26
CA SER A 87 -19.85 5.83 10.03
C SER A 87 -19.50 4.37 10.33
N ALA A 88 -19.50 3.55 9.29
CA ALA A 88 -19.04 2.18 9.33
C ALA A 88 -17.72 2.05 8.59
N ILE A 89 -16.82 1.19 9.07
CA ILE A 89 -15.56 0.87 8.37
C ILE A 89 -15.34 -0.63 8.32
N ILE A 90 -14.79 -1.10 7.20
CA ILE A 90 -14.12 -2.39 7.05
C ILE A 90 -12.68 -2.06 6.70
N LEU A 91 -11.74 -2.51 7.52
CA LEU A 91 -10.30 -2.25 7.42
C LEU A 91 -9.56 -3.57 7.22
N ILE A 92 -8.71 -3.60 6.20
CA ILE A 92 -7.79 -4.70 5.90
C ILE A 92 -6.38 -4.12 5.99
N SER A 93 -5.65 -4.45 7.05
CA SER A 93 -4.28 -3.96 7.25
C SER A 93 -3.25 -5.07 7.09
N ASN A 94 -2.10 -4.72 6.55
CA ASN A 94 -0.94 -5.59 6.46
C ASN A 94 0.29 -4.79 6.91
N SER A 95 0.92 -5.26 7.99
CA SER A 95 2.04 -4.61 8.66
C SER A 95 3.20 -5.58 8.93
N SER A 96 3.08 -6.84 8.51
CA SER A 96 3.95 -7.95 8.91
C SER A 96 4.53 -8.68 7.69
N ILE A 97 5.70 -9.28 7.88
CA ILE A 97 6.44 -10.02 6.85
C ILE A 97 5.77 -11.35 6.46
N ASP A 98 4.92 -11.89 7.33
CA ASP A 98 4.12 -13.09 7.06
C ASP A 98 2.98 -12.82 6.06
N GLN A 99 2.76 -11.56 5.68
CA GLN A 99 1.77 -11.09 4.70
C GLN A 99 0.32 -11.47 5.06
N ASN A 100 0.06 -11.77 6.33
CA ASN A 100 -1.30 -12.04 6.78
C ASN A 100 -2.04 -10.71 7.00
N ALA A 101 -3.14 -10.54 6.28
CA ALA A 101 -3.98 -9.36 6.43
C ALA A 101 -4.85 -9.47 7.70
N ALA A 102 -4.82 -8.43 8.53
CA ALA A 102 -5.73 -8.29 9.66
C ALA A 102 -7.01 -7.59 9.23
N LEU A 103 -8.16 -8.15 9.63
CA LEU A 103 -9.49 -7.56 9.40
C LEU A 103 -9.95 -6.86 10.68
N SER A 104 -10.42 -5.63 10.54
CA SER A 104 -11.03 -4.85 11.63
C SER A 104 -12.23 -4.06 11.13
N THR A 105 -13.12 -3.68 12.03
CA THR A 105 -14.27 -2.79 11.74
C THR A 105 -14.27 -1.56 12.63
N SER A 106 -13.09 -1.15 13.11
CA SER A 106 -12.91 -0.07 14.08
C SER A 106 -12.01 1.04 13.53
N PHE A 107 -12.41 2.29 13.79
CA PHE A 107 -11.61 3.48 13.48
C PHE A 107 -10.38 3.60 14.39
N GLU A 108 -10.44 3.08 15.60
CA GLU A 108 -9.30 2.98 16.51
C GLU A 108 -8.20 2.09 15.92
N ALA A 109 -8.57 0.99 15.25
CA ALA A 109 -7.60 0.14 14.55
C ALA A 109 -6.94 0.86 13.37
N LEU A 110 -7.70 1.68 12.62
CA LEU A 110 -7.13 2.53 11.57
C LEU A 110 -6.19 3.58 12.16
N ASN A 111 -6.58 4.24 13.26
CA ASN A 111 -5.73 5.21 13.94
C ASN A 111 -4.44 4.58 14.46
N ALA A 112 -4.53 3.41 15.10
CA ALA A 112 -3.37 2.67 15.60
C ALA A 112 -2.42 2.30 14.45
N PHE A 113 -2.95 1.93 13.28
CA PHE A 113 -2.14 1.69 12.09
C PHE A 113 -1.44 2.96 11.58
N ILE A 114 -2.13 4.11 11.55
CA ILE A 114 -1.53 5.38 11.12
C ILE A 114 -0.40 5.80 12.08
N GLU A 115 -0.61 5.68 13.39
CA GLU A 115 0.38 6.04 14.41
C GLU A 115 1.56 5.05 14.45
N ARG A 116 1.28 3.76 14.24
CA ARG A 116 2.24 2.66 14.32
C ARG A 116 2.00 1.66 13.18
N PRO A 117 2.51 1.95 11.97
CA PRO A 117 2.24 1.15 10.78
C PRO A 117 2.95 -0.20 10.76
N TYR A 118 3.93 -0.41 11.65
CA TYR A 118 4.73 -1.63 11.73
C TYR A 118 4.52 -2.36 13.05
N THR A 119 4.58 -3.68 12.98
CA THR A 119 4.86 -4.50 14.16
C THR A 119 6.26 -4.17 14.68
N GLU A 120 6.41 -4.08 15.99
CA GLU A 120 7.70 -3.81 16.63
C GLU A 120 8.77 -4.83 16.16
N GLY A 121 9.93 -4.35 15.73
CA GLY A 121 11.00 -5.18 15.17
C GLY A 121 10.81 -5.59 13.69
N SER A 122 9.72 -5.19 13.03
CA SER A 122 9.51 -5.34 11.59
C SER A 122 9.88 -4.06 10.85
N TYR A 123 10.40 -4.20 9.63
CA TYR A 123 10.64 -3.07 8.71
C TYR A 123 9.60 -3.01 7.59
N GLY A 124 8.50 -3.76 7.73
CA GLY A 124 7.47 -3.90 6.73
C GLY A 124 7.72 -5.02 5.73
N TYR A 125 6.81 -5.14 4.78
CA TYR A 125 6.84 -6.13 3.71
C TYR A 125 6.95 -5.42 2.35
N PRO A 126 7.33 -6.12 1.25
CA PRO A 126 7.38 -5.51 -0.08
C PRO A 126 6.01 -4.99 -0.51
N ILE A 127 5.88 -3.68 -0.72
CA ILE A 127 4.63 -3.02 -1.13
C ILE A 127 4.66 -2.51 -2.57
N TYR A 128 5.85 -2.20 -3.10
CA TYR A 128 6.04 -1.85 -4.51
C TYR A 128 7.32 -2.46 -5.05
N CYS A 129 7.33 -2.74 -6.35
CA CYS A 129 8.52 -3.09 -7.09
C CYS A 129 8.55 -2.38 -8.44
N ALA A 130 9.76 -2.07 -8.91
CA ALA A 130 9.98 -1.62 -10.28
C ALA A 130 10.96 -2.58 -10.96
N GLY A 131 10.60 -3.00 -12.16
CA GLY A 131 11.47 -3.78 -13.04
C GLY A 131 12.02 -2.92 -14.18
N CYS A 132 13.16 -3.30 -14.71
CA CYS A 132 13.70 -2.77 -15.96
C CYS A 132 14.02 -3.92 -16.91
N TYR A 133 13.86 -3.70 -18.21
CA TYR A 133 14.28 -4.70 -19.19
C TYR A 133 15.81 -4.83 -19.20
N LEU A 134 16.30 -6.05 -19.34
CA LEU A 134 17.74 -6.36 -19.29
C LEU A 134 18.49 -5.92 -20.56
N ASP A 135 17.78 -5.74 -21.67
CA ASP A 135 18.34 -5.35 -22.97
C ASP A 135 18.63 -3.84 -23.08
N ASP A 136 17.76 -2.99 -22.53
CA ASP A 136 17.85 -1.54 -22.68
C ASP A 136 17.69 -0.72 -21.39
N ASN A 137 17.52 -1.37 -20.24
CA ASN A 137 17.30 -0.77 -18.92
C ASN A 137 16.07 0.14 -18.83
N ARG A 138 15.16 0.16 -19.82
CA ARG A 138 13.91 0.92 -19.71
C ARG A 138 13.00 0.27 -18.68
N PHE A 139 12.23 1.11 -17.98
CA PHE A 139 11.26 0.64 -17.01
C PHE A 139 10.24 -0.28 -17.67
N PHE A 140 10.01 -1.41 -17.02
CA PHE A 140 8.94 -2.33 -17.35
C PHE A 140 7.61 -1.70 -16.94
N HIS A 141 6.68 -1.65 -17.89
CA HIS A 141 5.31 -1.24 -17.64
C HIS A 141 4.39 -2.39 -18.03
N PHE A 142 3.62 -2.89 -17.06
CA PHE A 142 2.62 -3.92 -17.32
C PHE A 142 1.45 -3.29 -18.08
N ASN A 143 1.35 -3.56 -19.39
CA ASN A 143 0.24 -3.09 -20.20
C ASN A 143 -0.98 -4.00 -20.00
N THR A 144 -1.99 -3.52 -19.30
CA THR A 144 -3.30 -4.16 -19.19
C THR A 144 -4.19 -3.75 -20.37
N ASN A 145 -3.86 -4.20 -21.59
CA ASN A 145 -4.83 -4.18 -22.68
C ASN A 145 -5.65 -5.47 -22.57
N PHE A 146 -6.73 -5.42 -21.78
CA PHE A 146 -7.81 -6.40 -21.80
C PHE A 146 -8.90 -5.93 -22.75
#